data_AF-A0A258BGS6-F1
#
_entry.id   AF-A0A258BGS6-F1
#
_cell.length_a   1.000
_cell.length_b   1.000
_cell.length_c   1.000
_cell.angle_alpha   90.00
_cell.angle_beta   90.00
_cell.angle_gamma   90.00
#
_symmetry.space_group_name_H-M   'P 1'
#
loop_
_entity.id
_entity.type
_entity.pdbx_description
1 polymer ?
#
loop_
_entity_poly.entity_id
_entity_poly.type
_entity_poly.pdbx_seq_one_letter_code
_entity_poly.pdbx_strand_id
1 'polypeptide(L)'
;MPQLARRTVLLGMGASALSACVSRPASMPPPVERPFPKVLSERDRITRTVVGLRPFRPQGFRLEAERFGEKTVIHNYGHGGCGVTLSWGTSQRAAVMAGEAGRLDVAILGGGVMGLTSALILARRGHAVTVYAELMHPNTTSNIAGALWLPSSLYDRDVASEEFLKLNLQ
;
A
#
# COMPACT_ATOMS: atom_id res chain seq x y z
N MET A 1 57.88 47.21 13.81
CA MET A 1 57.02 46.01 13.78
C MET A 1 55.63 46.43 13.28
N PRO A 2 55.26 46.11 12.03
CA PRO A 2 53.98 46.55 11.47
C PRO A 2 52.86 45.60 11.92
N GLN A 3 51.76 46.16 12.41
CA GLN A 3 50.58 45.41 12.84
C GLN A 3 49.85 44.85 11.62
N LEU A 4 49.85 43.52 11.48
CA LEU A 4 48.96 42.80 10.56
C LEU A 4 47.53 42.89 11.08
N ALA A 5 46.68 43.60 10.35
CA ALA A 5 45.27 43.75 10.66
C ALA A 5 44.57 42.38 10.65
N ARG A 6 43.82 42.10 11.73
CA ARG A 6 42.97 40.91 11.95
C ARG A 6 41.95 40.61 10.82
N ARG A 7 41.81 41.52 9.85
CA ARG A 7 40.86 41.43 8.73
C ARG A 7 41.37 40.62 7.53
N THR A 8 42.67 40.35 7.45
CA THR A 8 43.26 39.66 6.27
C THR A 8 43.19 38.14 6.36
N VAL A 9 42.96 37.56 7.55
CA VAL A 9 42.97 36.09 7.73
C VAL A 9 41.67 35.43 7.24
N LEU A 10 40.58 36.17 7.09
CA LEU A 10 39.30 35.60 6.62
C LEU A 10 39.14 35.50 5.09
N LEU A 11 40.05 36.08 4.29
CA LEU A 11 39.98 35.97 2.83
C LEU A 11 40.67 34.71 2.27
N GLY A 12 41.54 34.06 3.04
CA GLY A 12 42.38 32.96 2.54
C GLY A 12 41.75 31.56 2.59
N MET A 13 40.68 31.34 3.37
CA MET A 13 40.07 30.02 3.55
C MET A 13 38.75 29.82 2.79
N GLY A 14 38.23 30.84 2.11
CA GLY A 14 36.93 30.78 1.42
C GLY A 14 36.96 30.17 0.02
N ALA A 15 38.13 30.09 -0.64
CA ALA A 15 38.21 29.71 -2.05
C ALA A 15 38.41 28.21 -2.31
N SER A 16 38.77 27.42 -1.30
CA SER A 16 39.10 25.99 -1.48
C SER A 16 37.95 25.03 -1.15
N ALA A 17 36.85 25.51 -0.55
CA ALA A 17 35.75 24.66 -0.10
C ALA A 17 34.61 24.48 -1.13
N LEU A 18 34.62 25.23 -2.24
CA LEU A 18 33.55 25.18 -3.25
C LEU A 18 33.79 24.17 -4.38
N SER A 19 34.96 23.54 -4.46
CA SER A 19 35.28 22.57 -5.53
C SER A 19 34.74 21.15 -5.27
N ALA A 20 34.24 20.86 -4.07
CA ALA A 20 33.77 19.52 -3.70
C ALA A 20 32.32 19.20 -4.14
N CYS A 21 31.59 20.17 -4.70
CA CYS A 21 30.19 19.99 -5.10
C CYS A 21 29.97 19.82 -6.60
N VAL A 22 31.02 19.58 -7.40
CA VAL A 22 30.83 19.14 -8.79
C VAL A 22 30.38 17.68 -8.75
N SER A 23 29.08 17.48 -8.55
CA SER A 23 28.40 16.24 -8.88
C SER A 23 28.63 15.98 -10.37
N ARG A 24 29.52 15.05 -10.68
CA ARG A 24 29.71 14.51 -12.03
C ARG A 24 28.32 14.07 -12.49
N PRO A 25 27.78 14.59 -13.61
CA PRO A 25 26.51 14.08 -14.12
C PRO A 25 26.70 12.58 -14.28
N ALA A 26 25.88 11.79 -13.58
CA ALA A 26 25.88 10.35 -13.76
C ALA A 26 25.67 10.13 -15.25
N SER A 27 26.67 9.54 -15.92
CA SER A 27 26.47 9.04 -17.27
C SER A 27 25.32 8.06 -17.15
N MET A 28 24.18 8.42 -17.74
CA MET A 28 23.10 7.47 -17.90
C MET A 28 23.73 6.27 -18.61
N PRO A 29 23.64 5.05 -18.06
CA PRO A 29 24.01 3.89 -18.84
C PRO A 29 23.19 3.95 -20.14
N PRO A 30 23.79 3.58 -21.28
CA PRO A 30 23.04 3.52 -22.52
C PRO A 30 21.77 2.68 -22.28
N PRO A 31 20.61 3.06 -22.85
CA PRO A 31 19.41 2.27 -22.72
C PRO A 31 19.76 0.82 -23.05
N VAL A 32 19.51 -0.08 -22.10
CA VAL A 32 19.68 -1.50 -22.36
C VAL A 32 18.54 -1.88 -23.30
N GLU A 33 18.78 -1.76 -24.61
CA GLU A 33 17.92 -2.31 -25.66
C GLU A 33 18.09 -3.83 -25.66
N ARG A 34 17.64 -4.47 -24.58
CA ARG A 34 17.35 -5.89 -24.63
C ARG A 34 15.91 -5.98 -25.11
N PRO A 35 15.66 -6.27 -26.40
CA PRO A 35 14.30 -6.52 -26.84
C PRO A 35 13.77 -7.68 -26.00
N PHE A 36 12.68 -7.43 -25.27
CA PHE A 36 11.98 -8.51 -24.58
C PHE A 36 11.64 -9.58 -25.61
N PRO A 37 11.87 -10.88 -25.32
CA PRO A 37 11.44 -11.95 -26.20
C PRO A 37 9.97 -11.76 -26.57
N LYS A 38 9.61 -12.01 -27.83
CA LYS A 38 8.21 -11.91 -28.26
C LYS A 38 7.35 -12.82 -27.39
N VAL A 39 6.30 -12.25 -26.81
CA VAL A 39 5.28 -13.03 -26.10
C VAL A 39 4.49 -13.84 -27.14
N LEU A 40 4.64 -15.16 -27.12
CA LEU A 40 3.90 -16.07 -28.00
C LEU A 40 2.48 -16.26 -27.43
N SER A 41 1.54 -15.45 -27.91
CA SER A 41 0.14 -15.42 -27.46
C SER A 41 -0.74 -16.32 -28.33
N GLU A 42 -0.60 -17.63 -28.18
CA GLU A 42 -1.37 -18.66 -28.92
C GLU A 42 -2.36 -19.36 -27.97
N ARG A 43 -3.52 -19.81 -28.48
CA ARG A 43 -4.58 -20.38 -27.60
C ARG A 43 -4.17 -21.70 -26.94
N ASP A 44 -3.39 -22.51 -27.65
CA ASP A 44 -2.83 -23.77 -27.16
C ASP A 44 -1.78 -23.56 -26.04
N ARG A 45 -1.31 -22.32 -25.83
CA ARG A 45 -0.41 -21.93 -24.74
C ARG A 45 -1.13 -21.44 -23.48
N ILE A 46 -2.47 -21.46 -23.43
CA ILE A 46 -3.22 -21.07 -22.23
C ILE A 46 -3.01 -22.15 -21.14
N THR A 47 -2.35 -21.79 -20.05
CA THR A 47 -2.07 -22.70 -18.93
C THR A 47 -3.25 -22.86 -17.98
N ARG A 48 -4.06 -21.81 -17.80
CA ARG A 48 -5.23 -21.81 -16.92
C ARG A 48 -6.18 -20.67 -17.29
N THR A 49 -7.47 -20.89 -17.09
CA THR A 49 -8.50 -19.84 -17.07
C THR A 49 -9.04 -19.71 -15.66
N VAL A 50 -9.08 -18.48 -15.12
CA VAL A 50 -9.64 -18.22 -13.79
C VAL A 50 -10.54 -17.00 -13.86
N VAL A 51 -11.68 -17.09 -13.17
CA VAL A 51 -12.62 -15.99 -13.00
C VAL A 51 -12.68 -15.64 -11.52
N GLY A 52 -12.53 -14.35 -11.22
CA GLY A 52 -12.68 -13.81 -9.87
C GLY A 52 -13.72 -12.70 -9.87
N LEU A 53 -14.60 -12.70 -8.87
CA LEU A 53 -15.56 -11.62 -8.67
C LEU A 53 -14.92 -10.50 -7.86
N ARG A 54 -15.07 -9.26 -8.34
CA ARG A 54 -14.61 -8.08 -7.60
C ARG A 54 -15.63 -7.74 -6.51
N PRO A 55 -15.25 -7.66 -5.22
CA PRO A 55 -16.16 -7.32 -4.14
C PRO A 55 -16.42 -5.81 -4.13
N PHE A 56 -17.14 -5.31 -5.14
CA PHE A 56 -17.48 -3.90 -5.29
C PHE A 56 -18.66 -3.54 -4.40
N ARG A 57 -18.55 -2.42 -3.69
CA ARG A 57 -19.65 -1.82 -2.94
C ARG A 57 -20.00 -0.47 -3.58
N PRO A 58 -21.22 -0.27 -4.11
CA PRO A 58 -21.60 0.98 -4.78
C PRO A 58 -21.41 2.21 -3.89
N GLN A 59 -21.74 2.09 -2.61
CA GLN A 59 -21.62 3.19 -1.64
C GLN A 59 -20.17 3.49 -1.23
N GLY A 60 -19.19 2.78 -1.80
CA GLY A 60 -17.78 2.79 -1.40
C GLY A 60 -17.43 1.71 -0.39
N PHE A 61 -16.14 1.44 -0.18
CA PHE A 61 -15.70 0.43 0.80
C PHE A 61 -16.18 0.79 2.21
N ARG A 62 -16.43 -0.23 3.05
CA ARG A 62 -16.80 -0.05 4.47
C ARG A 62 -15.55 -0.22 5.32
N LEU A 63 -15.20 0.81 6.08
CA LEU A 63 -14.09 0.82 7.04
C LEU A 63 -14.55 1.46 8.35
N GLU A 64 -14.99 0.64 9.29
CA GLU A 64 -15.55 1.11 10.56
C GLU A 64 -15.48 0.01 11.63
N ALA A 65 -15.52 0.41 12.89
CA ALA A 65 -15.64 -0.49 14.02
C ALA A 65 -17.09 -0.53 14.53
N GLU A 66 -17.61 -1.74 14.72
CA GLU A 66 -18.96 -2.00 15.22
C GLU A 66 -18.86 -2.93 16.44
N ARG A 67 -19.62 -2.63 17.51
CA ARG A 67 -19.70 -3.51 18.67
C ARG A 67 -20.77 -4.56 18.45
N PHE A 68 -20.37 -5.83 18.49
CA PHE A 68 -21.27 -6.97 18.40
C PHE A 68 -21.16 -7.81 19.67
N GLY A 69 -22.04 -7.52 20.63
CA GLY A 69 -21.94 -8.07 21.99
C GLY A 69 -20.60 -7.70 22.63
N GLU A 70 -19.85 -8.69 23.10
CA GLU A 70 -18.54 -8.49 23.72
C GLU A 70 -17.38 -8.31 22.71
N LYS A 71 -17.66 -8.51 21.42
CA LYS A 71 -16.66 -8.46 20.35
C LYS A 71 -16.71 -7.12 19.62
N THR A 72 -15.55 -6.64 19.18
CA THR A 72 -15.47 -5.54 18.20
C THR A 72 -15.27 -6.17 16.83
N VAL A 73 -16.15 -5.84 15.89
CA VAL A 73 -16.01 -6.20 14.48
C VAL A 73 -15.49 -4.98 13.75
N ILE A 74 -14.34 -5.11 13.08
CA ILE A 74 -13.78 -4.04 12.25
C ILE A 74 -14.03 -4.43 10.80
N HIS A 75 -14.93 -3.70 10.16
CA HIS A 75 -15.24 -3.86 8.75
C HIS A 75 -14.10 -3.28 7.92
N ASN A 76 -13.64 -4.02 6.91
CA ASN A 76 -12.64 -3.55 5.96
C ASN A 76 -12.84 -4.28 4.60
N TYR A 77 -13.96 -4.00 3.94
CA TYR A 77 -14.38 -4.71 2.72
C TYR A 77 -15.04 -3.79 1.69
N GLY A 78 -15.28 -4.29 0.47
CA GLY A 78 -15.99 -3.52 -0.57
C GLY A 78 -15.08 -2.74 -1.53
N HIS A 79 -13.79 -3.08 -1.61
CA HIS A 79 -12.79 -2.34 -2.38
C HIS A 79 -12.86 -2.56 -3.91
N GLY A 80 -13.77 -3.42 -4.40
CA GLY A 80 -13.90 -3.75 -5.82
C GLY A 80 -12.58 -4.17 -6.45
N GLY A 81 -12.18 -3.51 -7.55
CA GLY A 81 -10.91 -3.78 -8.25
C GLY A 81 -9.67 -3.13 -7.62
N CYS A 82 -9.84 -2.33 -6.57
CA CYS A 82 -8.78 -1.52 -5.96
C CYS A 82 -8.20 -2.12 -4.67
N GLY A 83 -8.48 -3.41 -4.38
CA GLY A 83 -8.03 -4.07 -3.15
C GLY A 83 -6.51 -4.00 -2.95
N VAL A 84 -5.71 -4.23 -4.00
CA VAL A 84 -4.24 -4.16 -3.89
C VAL A 84 -3.78 -2.74 -3.52
N THR A 85 -4.26 -1.74 -4.25
CA THR A 85 -3.92 -0.33 -4.07
C THR A 85 -4.30 0.20 -2.69
N LEU A 86 -5.51 -0.11 -2.23
CA LEU A 86 -6.04 0.46 -0.99
C LEU A 86 -5.66 -0.36 0.25
N SER A 87 -5.23 -1.63 0.08
CA SER A 87 -5.02 -2.56 1.19
C SER A 87 -4.14 -2.00 2.29
N TRP A 88 -3.01 -1.38 1.97
CA TRP A 88 -2.07 -0.88 2.99
C TRP A 88 -2.70 0.22 3.85
N GLY A 89 -3.31 1.23 3.21
CA GLY A 89 -3.89 2.37 3.91
C GLY A 89 -5.09 1.99 4.77
N THR A 90 -6.05 1.24 4.20
CA THR A 90 -7.26 0.86 4.94
C THR A 90 -6.96 -0.17 6.02
N SER A 91 -6.02 -1.09 5.79
CA SER A 91 -5.55 -2.03 6.83
C SER A 91 -4.80 -1.33 7.96
N GLN A 92 -4.03 -0.28 7.68
CA GLN A 92 -3.35 0.49 8.73
C GLN A 92 -4.35 1.19 9.64
N ARG A 93 -5.41 1.77 9.08
CA ARG A 93 -6.54 2.36 9.81
C ARG A 93 -7.34 1.31 10.60
N ALA A 94 -7.66 0.18 9.99
CA ALA A 94 -8.32 -0.94 10.68
C ALA A 94 -7.50 -1.41 11.90
N ALA A 95 -6.18 -1.47 11.75
CA ALA A 95 -5.31 -1.88 12.83
C ALA A 95 -5.12 -0.79 13.91
N VAL A 96 -5.44 0.48 13.65
CA VAL A 96 -5.57 1.50 14.71
C VAL A 96 -6.85 1.24 15.52
N MET A 97 -7.97 1.02 14.84
CA MET A 97 -9.25 0.67 15.48
C MET A 97 -9.14 -0.61 16.33
N ALA A 98 -8.33 -1.58 15.89
CA ALA A 98 -8.07 -2.81 16.65
C ALA A 98 -7.29 -2.54 17.95
N GLY A 99 -6.34 -1.61 17.92
CA GLY A 99 -5.61 -1.17 19.12
C GLY A 99 -6.54 -0.46 20.12
N GLU A 100 -7.43 0.39 19.63
CA GLU A 100 -8.44 1.08 20.46
C GLU A 100 -9.44 0.11 21.10
N ALA A 101 -9.72 -1.02 20.46
CA ALA A 101 -10.55 -2.07 21.02
C ALA A 101 -9.90 -2.82 22.21
N GLY A 102 -8.59 -2.65 22.43
CA GLY A 102 -7.88 -3.15 23.60
C GLY A 102 -7.70 -4.68 23.67
N ARG A 103 -7.71 -5.38 22.54
CA ARG A 103 -7.55 -6.84 22.46
C ARG A 103 -6.28 -7.22 21.72
N LEU A 104 -5.52 -8.18 22.25
CA LEU A 104 -4.33 -8.72 21.59
C LEU A 104 -4.69 -9.82 20.58
N ASP A 105 -5.70 -10.63 20.87
CA ASP A 105 -6.15 -11.70 19.98
C ASP A 105 -7.08 -11.15 18.89
N VAL A 106 -6.68 -11.31 17.63
CA VAL A 106 -7.43 -10.81 16.48
C VAL A 106 -7.70 -11.93 15.48
N ALA A 107 -8.98 -12.15 15.17
CA ALA A 107 -9.39 -13.01 14.07
C ALA A 107 -9.52 -12.17 12.79
N ILE A 108 -8.89 -12.63 11.71
CA ILE A 108 -9.00 -12.04 10.37
C ILE A 108 -9.82 -12.97 9.49
N LEU A 109 -10.83 -12.40 8.81
CA LEU A 109 -11.66 -13.12 7.87
C LEU A 109 -11.18 -12.84 6.44
N GLY A 110 -10.75 -13.89 5.74
CA GLY A 110 -10.34 -13.87 4.34
C GLY A 110 -8.82 -13.93 4.12
N GLY A 111 -8.39 -14.82 3.23
CA GLY A 111 -6.98 -15.04 2.82
C GLY A 111 -6.59 -14.28 1.54
N GLY A 112 -7.35 -13.24 1.18
CA GLY A 112 -7.04 -12.36 0.05
C GLY A 112 -6.13 -11.19 0.45
N VAL A 113 -5.84 -10.31 -0.51
CA VAL A 113 -4.94 -9.15 -0.29
C VAL A 113 -5.32 -8.30 0.93
N MET A 114 -6.62 -8.03 1.13
CA MET A 114 -7.09 -7.24 2.27
C MET A 114 -6.81 -7.91 3.62
N GLY A 115 -7.13 -9.20 3.72
CA GLY A 115 -6.96 -9.97 4.95
C GLY A 115 -5.50 -10.23 5.27
N LEU A 116 -4.68 -10.64 4.29
CA LEU A 116 -3.26 -10.89 4.51
C LEU A 116 -2.47 -9.60 4.83
N THR A 117 -2.80 -8.47 4.18
CA THR A 117 -2.20 -7.17 4.52
C THR A 117 -2.62 -6.72 5.93
N SER A 118 -3.89 -6.89 6.31
CA SER A 118 -4.37 -6.60 7.68
C SER A 118 -3.66 -7.48 8.71
N ALA A 119 -3.57 -8.78 8.45
CA ALA A 119 -2.91 -9.74 9.32
C ALA A 119 -1.44 -9.38 9.53
N LEU A 120 -0.72 -9.02 8.46
CA LEU A 120 0.68 -8.60 8.55
C LEU A 120 0.86 -7.35 9.40
N ILE A 121 0.02 -6.32 9.19
CA ILE A 121 0.12 -5.06 9.93
C ILE A 121 -0.19 -5.26 11.40
N LEU A 122 -1.22 -6.03 11.73
CA LEU A 122 -1.60 -6.35 13.11
C LEU A 122 -0.53 -7.20 13.80
N ALA A 123 0.00 -8.23 13.14
CA ALA A 123 1.09 -9.04 13.68
C ALA A 123 2.33 -8.19 13.99
N ARG A 124 2.69 -7.26 13.09
CA ARG A 124 3.80 -6.29 13.33
C ARG A 124 3.54 -5.33 14.49
N ARG A 125 2.28 -5.12 14.87
CA ARG A 125 1.86 -4.33 16.04
C ARG A 125 1.77 -5.16 17.32
N GLY A 126 2.14 -6.44 17.29
CA GLY A 126 2.16 -7.32 18.45
C GLY A 126 0.83 -8.03 18.75
N HIS A 127 -0.16 -7.94 17.85
CA HIS A 127 -1.39 -8.72 17.99
C HIS A 127 -1.13 -10.20 17.66
N ALA A 128 -1.80 -11.10 18.40
CA ALA A 128 -1.87 -12.51 18.08
C ALA A 128 -2.96 -12.73 17.02
N VAL A 129 -2.54 -12.92 15.77
CA VAL A 129 -3.45 -12.97 14.61
C VAL A 129 -3.74 -14.40 14.18
N THR A 130 -5.02 -14.74 14.02
CA THR A 130 -5.46 -15.97 13.35
C THR A 130 -6.24 -15.63 12.09
N VAL A 131 -5.82 -16.17 10.93
CA VAL A 131 -6.51 -15.97 9.66
C VAL A 131 -7.44 -17.14 9.38
N TYR A 132 -8.72 -16.83 9.20
CA TYR A 132 -9.75 -17.77 8.78
C TYR A 132 -10.10 -17.52 7.32
N ALA A 133 -9.87 -18.51 6.46
CA ALA A 133 -10.19 -18.46 5.05
C ALA A 133 -10.53 -19.85 4.53
N GLU A 134 -11.47 -19.93 3.59
CA GLU A 134 -11.78 -21.17 2.89
C GLU A 134 -10.59 -21.66 2.06
N LEU A 135 -9.90 -20.73 1.41
CA LEU A 135 -8.73 -20.98 0.58
C LEU A 135 -7.59 -20.05 1.02
N MET A 136 -6.37 -20.58 0.99
CA MET A 136 -5.13 -19.85 1.28
C MET A 136 -4.24 -19.77 0.04
N HIS A 137 -3.26 -18.86 0.04
CA HIS A 137 -2.21 -18.83 -1.00
C HIS A 137 -1.61 -20.24 -1.18
N PRO A 138 -1.41 -20.74 -2.41
CA PRO A 138 -1.60 -20.06 -3.71
C PRO A 138 -2.99 -20.21 -4.35
N ASN A 139 -3.96 -20.81 -3.64
CA ASN A 139 -5.22 -21.29 -4.19
C ASN A 139 -6.36 -20.24 -4.22
N THR A 140 -6.08 -18.97 -3.91
CA THR A 140 -7.09 -17.90 -3.95
C THR A 140 -7.12 -17.19 -5.30
N THR A 141 -8.28 -16.70 -5.73
CA THR A 141 -8.37 -15.82 -6.91
C THR A 141 -7.62 -14.51 -6.69
N SER A 142 -7.52 -14.04 -5.45
CA SER A 142 -6.71 -12.88 -5.08
C SER A 142 -5.21 -13.08 -5.35
N ASN A 143 -4.70 -14.32 -5.34
CA ASN A 143 -3.29 -14.61 -5.61
C ASN A 143 -2.85 -14.31 -7.05
N ILE A 144 -3.80 -14.32 -7.99
CA ILE A 144 -3.56 -14.11 -9.41
C ILE A 144 -4.37 -12.95 -9.98
N ALA A 145 -5.07 -12.21 -9.11
CA ALA A 145 -5.92 -11.11 -9.52
C ALA A 145 -5.07 -10.00 -10.12
N GLY A 146 -5.49 -9.47 -11.27
CA GLY A 146 -4.92 -8.24 -11.81
C GLY A 146 -5.13 -7.08 -10.83
N ALA A 147 -4.05 -6.41 -10.47
CA ALA A 147 -4.09 -5.22 -9.63
C ALA A 147 -4.33 -3.97 -10.50
N LEU A 148 -5.29 -3.13 -10.11
CA LEU A 148 -5.42 -1.78 -10.65
C LEU A 148 -4.65 -0.83 -9.73
N TRP A 149 -3.51 -0.31 -10.19
CA TRP A 149 -2.76 0.73 -9.48
C TRP A 149 -3.23 2.11 -9.95
N LEU A 150 -4.20 2.68 -9.23
CA LEU A 150 -4.85 3.96 -9.58
C LEU A 150 -4.82 4.89 -8.36
N PRO A 151 -4.74 6.22 -8.54
CA PRO A 151 -4.71 7.17 -7.42
C PRO A 151 -6.03 7.28 -6.65
N SER A 152 -7.09 6.59 -7.07
CA SER A 152 -8.46 6.82 -6.60
C SER A 152 -9.12 5.59 -5.96
N SER A 153 -10.05 5.87 -5.06
CA SER A 153 -11.04 4.89 -4.59
C SER A 153 -12.01 4.48 -5.71
N LEU A 154 -12.79 3.42 -5.48
CA LEU A 154 -13.76 2.88 -6.43
C LEU A 154 -15.14 2.79 -5.77
N TYR A 155 -16.08 3.55 -6.28
CA TYR A 155 -17.45 3.69 -5.78
C TYR A 155 -18.35 4.27 -6.87
N ASP A 156 -19.66 4.16 -6.69
CA ASP A 156 -20.67 4.80 -7.52
C ASP A 156 -20.96 6.20 -6.93
N ARG A 157 -20.82 7.23 -7.76
CA ARG A 157 -20.92 8.64 -7.33
C ARG A 157 -22.34 9.01 -6.93
N ASP A 158 -23.35 8.34 -7.48
CA ASP A 158 -24.76 8.68 -7.25
C ASP A 158 -25.27 8.13 -5.92
N VAL A 159 -24.59 7.13 -5.37
CA VAL A 159 -25.01 6.42 -4.14
C VAL A 159 -23.90 6.34 -3.08
N ALA A 160 -22.82 7.09 -3.24
CA ALA A 160 -21.71 7.12 -2.29
C ALA A 160 -22.21 7.47 -0.88
N SER A 161 -21.80 6.70 0.14
CA SER A 161 -22.21 7.04 1.51
C SER A 161 -21.45 8.26 2.01
N GLU A 162 -22.08 9.06 2.85
CA GLU A 162 -21.43 10.24 3.44
C GLU A 162 -20.19 9.86 4.25
N GLU A 163 -20.24 8.75 4.97
CA GLU A 163 -19.14 8.22 5.77
C GLU A 163 -17.93 7.92 4.89
N PHE A 164 -18.17 7.26 3.76
CA PHE A 164 -17.12 6.95 2.79
C PHE A 164 -16.51 8.22 2.17
N LEU A 165 -17.34 9.22 1.84
CA LEU A 165 -16.87 10.49 1.30
C LEU A 165 -16.03 11.27 2.32
N LYS A 166 -16.48 11.36 3.58
CA LYS A 166 -15.73 11.97 4.69
C LYS A 166 -14.38 11.26 4.91
N LEU A 167 -14.32 9.96 4.64
CA LEU A 167 -13.12 9.14 4.81
C LEU A 167 -12.07 9.33 3.69
N ASN A 168 -12.50 9.57 2.45
CA ASN A 168 -11.65 9.62 1.25
C ASN A 168 -11.34 11.03 0.72
N LEU A 169 -12.02 12.07 1.21
CA LEU A 169 -11.82 13.46 0.75
C LEU A 169 -11.01 14.32 1.75
N GLN A 170 -10.31 13.69 2.69
CA GLN A 170 -9.33 14.33 3.59
C GLN A 170 -7.91 14.15 3.04
#